data_AF-K9ZHC0-F1
#
_entry.id   AF-K9ZHC0-F1
#
_cell.length_a   1.000
_cell.length_b   1.000
_cell.length_c   1.000
_cell.angle_alpha   90.00
_cell.angle_beta   90.00
_cell.angle_gamma   90.00
#
_symmetry.space_group_name_H-M   'P 1'
#
loop_
_entity.id
_entity.type
_entity.pdbx_description
1 polymer ?
#
loop_
_entity_poly.entity_id
_entity_poly.type
_entity_poly.pdbx_seq_one_letter_code
_entity_poly.pdbx_strand_id
1 'polypeptide(L)'
;MLDLLLITILGFLGSFGHCFGMCGPLAVAFSLSHQEETQGWQQQLKFHTLLNLGRMLSYALVGAGIGALGSVLVEGGQLVGIGSDFRRWIAIITGVMLIWFGLGQVKPDLLPSIPLLHPLLKGSLHNRLSAGMVKLSLHTKWWTPALLGMTWGLMPCGFLYAAQIKAAATGNLWHGAITMLAFGLGTLPTMLGVGVSTSLMSKDRRSQLFRLGGWVTLIIGAITLLRTGDTMVDYSGHAALICLILALIARPISNLWTSPMRYRRALGVGAFVLSGVHTIHMIEHSLEWNFAAFWFLPPEFQWGMGAGAVALVLMMPAACTSFDFLQKSLGKHWRQIHLLSVPALLLSAIHAVLIGSHYLGALRLTWENKLAALLLGIITLCVLLVRSHYFWSKSSIEKLYVPPKNIGDR
;
A
#
# COMPACT_ATOMS: atom_id res chain seq x y z
N MET A 1 -3.23 6.55 33.33
CA MET A 1 -1.81 6.20 33.55
C MET A 1 -1.17 6.03 32.18
N LEU A 2 -0.13 6.80 31.87
CA LEU A 2 0.52 6.75 30.57
C LEU A 2 1.30 5.43 30.43
N ASP A 3 0.93 4.57 29.48
CA ASP A 3 1.77 3.43 29.11
C ASP A 3 2.97 3.90 28.25
N LEU A 4 3.84 4.75 28.82
CA LEU A 4 5.11 5.15 28.22
C LEU A 4 5.90 3.91 27.77
N LEU A 5 5.80 2.82 28.54
CA LEU A 5 6.40 1.54 28.24
C LEU A 5 5.87 0.95 26.93
N LEU A 6 4.55 0.93 26.70
CA LEU A 6 3.97 0.45 25.44
C LEU A 6 4.43 1.29 24.25
N ILE A 7 4.56 2.61 24.43
CA ILE A 7 4.99 3.53 23.37
C ILE A 7 6.49 3.39 23.08
N THR A 8 7.30 3.14 24.11
CA THR A 8 8.72 2.85 23.97
C THR A 8 8.92 1.50 23.24
N ILE A 9 8.15 0.49 23.62
CA ILE A 9 8.12 -0.83 22.97
C ILE A 9 7.67 -0.69 21.50
N LEU A 10 6.63 0.11 21.24
CA LEU A 10 6.17 0.43 19.88
C LEU A 10 7.28 1.10 19.06
N GLY A 11 8.02 2.04 19.66
CA GLY A 11 9.17 2.68 19.04
C GLY A 11 10.28 1.68 18.71
N PHE A 12 10.60 0.79 19.63
CA PHE A 12 11.64 -0.23 19.47
C PHE A 12 11.29 -1.28 18.40
N LEU A 13 10.15 -1.96 18.54
CA LEU A 13 9.67 -2.98 17.60
C LEU A 13 9.34 -2.38 16.23
N GLY A 14 8.67 -1.22 16.19
CA GLY A 14 8.36 -0.51 14.95
C GLY A 14 9.61 -0.09 14.19
N SER A 15 10.70 0.22 14.91
CA SER A 15 11.97 0.57 14.28
C SER A 15 12.71 -0.62 13.67
N PHE A 16 12.58 -1.83 14.22
CA PHE A 16 13.39 -2.97 13.79
C PHE A 16 13.11 -3.43 12.36
N GLY A 17 11.87 -3.32 11.87
CA GLY A 17 11.51 -3.63 10.49
C GLY A 17 11.44 -2.39 9.58
N HIS A 18 10.69 -1.36 9.99
CA HIS A 18 10.39 -0.22 9.13
C HIS A 18 11.55 0.79 9.07
N CYS A 19 12.10 1.16 10.22
CA CYS A 19 13.21 2.10 10.26
C CYS A 19 14.50 1.45 9.73
N PHE A 20 14.72 0.16 9.98
CA PHE A 20 15.81 -0.58 9.33
C PHE A 20 15.73 -0.51 7.79
N GLY A 21 14.55 -0.74 7.23
CA GLY A 21 14.34 -0.78 5.77
C GLY A 21 14.32 0.58 5.08
N MET A 22 13.60 1.58 5.64
CA MET A 22 13.40 2.89 4.99
C MET A 22 14.42 3.93 5.45
N CYS A 23 14.76 3.90 6.74
CA CYS A 23 15.57 4.92 7.39
C CYS A 23 17.07 4.58 7.39
N GLY A 24 17.43 3.29 7.34
CA GLY A 24 18.81 2.81 7.20
C GLY A 24 19.54 3.38 5.97
N PRO A 25 18.96 3.28 4.76
CA PRO A 25 19.46 3.94 3.55
C PRO A 25 19.80 5.43 3.66
N LEU A 26 18.92 6.21 4.29
CA LEU A 26 19.10 7.65 4.44
C LEU A 26 20.20 7.98 5.45
N ALA A 27 20.25 7.26 6.58
CA ALA A 27 21.33 7.38 7.56
C ALA A 27 22.70 7.06 6.93
N VAL A 28 22.73 6.07 6.03
CA VAL A 28 23.90 5.69 5.24
C VAL A 28 24.30 6.76 4.23
N ALA A 29 23.33 7.31 3.48
CA ALA A 29 23.58 8.36 2.48
C ALA A 29 24.15 9.63 3.13
N PHE A 30 23.63 10.02 4.30
CA PHE A 30 24.18 11.16 5.05
C PHE A 30 25.57 10.88 5.61
N SER A 31 25.85 9.66 6.07
CA SER A 31 27.19 9.23 6.51
C SER A 31 28.21 9.24 5.37
N LEU A 32 27.81 8.89 4.14
CA LEU A 32 28.68 8.91 2.95
C LEU A 32 29.02 10.33 2.47
N SER A 33 28.08 11.28 2.58
CA SER A 33 28.36 12.68 2.18
C SER A 33 29.39 13.37 3.07
N HIS A 34 29.63 12.82 4.27
CA HIS A 34 30.57 13.34 5.26
C HIS A 34 31.92 12.62 5.25
N GLN A 35 32.19 11.84 4.20
CA GLN A 35 33.41 11.05 4.09
C GLN A 35 34.59 11.92 3.62
N GLU A 36 35.07 12.80 4.50
CA GLU A 36 36.48 13.19 4.49
C GLU A 36 37.32 12.02 5.03
N GLU A 37 38.44 11.75 4.37
CA GLU A 37 39.33 10.63 4.64
C GLU A 37 39.75 10.58 6.11
N THR A 38 39.65 9.39 6.71
CA THR A 38 40.08 9.03 8.08
C THR A 38 39.21 9.56 9.24
N GLN A 39 38.06 8.91 9.50
CA GLN A 39 37.37 9.09 10.78
C GLN A 39 37.13 7.76 11.48
N GLY A 40 37.61 7.67 12.72
CA GLY A 40 37.44 6.50 13.59
C GLY A 40 35.99 6.29 14.01
N TRP A 41 35.68 5.08 14.47
CA TRP A 41 34.37 4.65 15.00
C TRP A 41 33.68 5.69 15.91
N GLN A 42 34.45 6.42 16.71
CA GLN A 42 33.94 7.44 17.64
C GLN A 42 33.28 8.63 16.93
N GLN A 43 33.76 9.03 15.76
CA GLN A 43 33.21 10.17 15.01
C GLN A 43 31.91 9.78 14.29
N GLN A 44 31.82 8.55 13.80
CA GLN A 44 30.58 7.99 13.27
C GLN A 44 29.52 7.85 14.36
N LEU A 45 29.91 7.40 15.55
CA LEU A 45 29.00 7.33 16.69
C LEU A 45 28.47 8.72 17.07
N LYS A 46 29.35 9.74 17.12
CA LYS A 46 28.97 11.14 17.35
C LYS A 46 28.00 11.65 16.28
N PHE A 47 28.24 11.37 15.00
CA PHE A 47 27.35 11.79 13.93
C PHE A 47 25.94 11.19 14.11
N HIS A 48 25.85 9.88 14.34
CA HIS A 48 24.56 9.20 14.50
C HIS A 48 23.83 9.56 15.80
N THR A 49 24.55 9.87 16.89
CA THR A 49 23.92 10.34 18.12
C THR A 49 23.35 11.74 17.93
N LEU A 50 24.09 12.68 17.33
CA LEU A 50 23.56 14.02 17.04
C LEU A 50 22.36 13.97 16.07
N LEU A 51 22.40 13.09 15.06
CA LEU A 51 21.29 12.87 14.14
C LEU A 51 20.01 12.41 14.87
N ASN A 52 20.13 11.41 15.75
CA ASN A 52 18.99 10.90 16.50
C ASN A 52 18.50 11.91 17.54
N LEU A 53 19.39 12.71 18.13
CA LEU A 53 19.02 13.77 19.07
C LEU A 53 18.18 14.86 18.40
N GLY A 54 18.53 15.25 17.17
CA GLY A 54 17.69 16.14 16.36
C GLY A 54 16.30 15.55 16.05
N ARG A 55 16.25 14.24 15.75
CA ARG A 55 15.00 13.52 15.50
C ARG A 55 14.10 13.46 16.74
N MET A 56 14.68 13.20 17.91
CA MET A 56 13.95 13.22 19.18
C MET A 56 13.41 14.60 19.52
N LEU A 57 14.17 15.67 19.26
CA LEU A 57 13.69 17.04 19.46
C LEU A 57 12.48 17.34 18.56
N SER A 58 12.55 16.95 17.28
CA SER A 58 11.43 17.11 16.34
C SER A 58 10.18 16.36 16.82
N TYR A 59 10.32 15.12 17.29
CA TYR A 59 9.22 14.34 17.88
C TYR A 59 8.62 15.00 19.12
N ALA A 60 9.46 15.51 20.02
CA ALA A 60 9.01 16.22 21.21
C ALA A 60 8.21 17.49 20.87
N LEU A 61 8.70 18.29 19.91
CA LEU A 61 8.05 19.52 19.47
C LEU A 61 6.70 19.24 18.79
N VAL A 62 6.65 18.25 17.90
CA VAL A 62 5.40 17.85 17.24
C VAL A 62 4.42 17.26 18.27
N GLY A 63 4.91 16.45 19.21
CA GLY A 63 4.11 15.90 20.31
C GLY A 63 3.52 16.97 21.23
N ALA A 64 4.31 17.99 21.56
CA ALA A 64 3.87 19.15 22.33
C ALA A 64 2.76 19.90 21.60
N GLY A 65 2.95 20.19 20.31
CA GLY A 65 1.97 20.90 19.48
C GLY A 65 0.65 20.12 19.33
N ILE A 66 0.73 18.84 18.98
CA ILE A 66 -0.46 18.00 18.79
C ILE A 66 -1.15 17.69 20.13
N GLY A 67 -0.39 17.51 21.22
CA GLY A 67 -0.95 17.33 22.57
C GLY A 67 -1.69 18.58 23.06
N ALA A 68 -1.17 19.78 22.76
CA ALA A 68 -1.85 21.04 23.04
C ALA A 68 -3.11 21.22 22.18
N LEU A 69 -3.06 20.91 20.88
CA LEU A 69 -4.26 20.93 20.03
C LEU A 69 -5.30 19.91 20.49
N GLY A 70 -4.85 18.77 21.03
CA GLY A 70 -5.68 17.75 21.63
C GLY A 70 -6.49 18.26 22.82
N SER A 71 -5.98 19.20 23.62
CA SER A 71 -6.71 19.74 24.78
C SER A 71 -7.99 20.46 24.33
N VAL A 72 -7.89 21.26 23.27
CA VAL A 72 -9.01 22.00 22.66
C VAL A 72 -10.04 21.06 22.03
N LEU A 73 -9.58 19.96 21.43
CA LEU A 73 -10.43 18.98 20.75
C LEU A 73 -11.14 18.02 21.71
N VAL A 74 -10.51 17.68 22.84
CA VAL A 74 -11.10 16.84 23.91
C VAL A 74 -12.16 17.61 24.68
N GLU A 75 -11.93 18.88 24.96
CA GLU A 75 -12.91 19.77 25.61
C GLU A 75 -14.13 20.07 24.70
N GLY A 76 -13.94 20.05 23.38
CA GLY A 76 -15.01 20.26 22.39
C GLY A 76 -15.89 19.04 22.07
N GLY A 77 -15.65 17.86 22.67
CA GLY A 77 -16.50 16.66 22.49
C GLY A 77 -16.51 16.03 21.09
N GLN A 78 -15.77 16.57 20.11
CA GLN A 78 -15.82 16.16 18.70
C GLN A 78 -14.91 14.97 18.32
N LEU A 79 -14.07 14.48 19.24
CA LEU A 79 -13.09 13.43 18.94
C LEU A 79 -13.66 12.03 18.76
N VAL A 80 -14.93 11.79 19.11
CA VAL A 80 -15.51 10.45 19.05
C VAL A 80 -15.95 10.05 17.62
N GLY A 81 -16.13 11.02 16.70
CA GLY A 81 -16.62 10.74 15.33
C GLY A 81 -15.66 11.10 14.19
N ILE A 82 -14.89 12.20 14.30
CA ILE A 82 -14.03 12.71 13.21
C ILE A 82 -12.69 11.95 13.11
N GLY A 83 -12.35 11.17 14.15
CA GLY A 83 -11.08 10.46 14.27
C GLY A 83 -10.90 9.32 13.26
N SER A 84 -11.97 8.67 12.78
CA SER A 84 -11.87 7.52 11.87
C SER A 84 -11.54 7.95 10.43
N ASP A 85 -12.25 8.95 9.89
CA ASP A 85 -12.07 9.41 8.51
C ASP A 85 -10.74 10.15 8.31
N PHE A 86 -10.28 10.92 9.30
CA PHE A 86 -8.99 11.59 9.23
C PHE A 86 -7.81 10.62 9.39
N ARG A 87 -7.90 9.66 10.34
CA ARG A 87 -6.94 8.53 10.41
C ARG A 87 -6.92 7.75 9.11
N ARG A 88 -8.08 7.54 8.49
CA ARG A 88 -8.25 6.82 7.23
C ARG A 88 -7.48 7.52 6.09
N TRP A 89 -7.69 8.81 5.90
CA TRP A 89 -6.98 9.58 4.86
C TRP A 89 -5.47 9.57 5.08
N ILE A 90 -5.02 9.76 6.32
CA ILE A 90 -3.59 9.71 6.65
C ILE A 90 -3.01 8.32 6.37
N ALA A 91 -3.69 7.23 6.75
CA ALA A 91 -3.22 5.87 6.52
C ALA A 91 -3.15 5.52 5.03
N ILE A 92 -4.13 5.95 4.22
CA ILE A 92 -4.13 5.77 2.76
C ILE A 92 -2.99 6.56 2.11
N ILE A 93 -2.85 7.85 2.43
CA ILE A 93 -1.76 8.69 1.90
C ILE A 93 -0.41 8.10 2.27
N THR A 94 -0.24 7.67 3.51
CA THR A 94 1.00 7.04 4.00
C THR A 94 1.27 5.73 3.27
N GLY A 95 0.29 4.84 3.15
CA GLY A 95 0.43 3.57 2.46
C GLY A 95 0.82 3.73 1.00
N VAL A 96 0.17 4.65 0.27
CA VAL A 96 0.49 4.98 -1.13
C VAL A 96 1.90 5.57 -1.26
N MET A 97 2.28 6.52 -0.40
CA MET A 97 3.64 7.08 -0.39
C MET A 97 4.70 6.01 -0.08
N LEU A 98 4.45 5.11 0.86
CA LEU A 98 5.38 4.01 1.19
C LEU A 98 5.54 3.03 0.02
N ILE A 99 4.45 2.70 -0.68
CA ILE A 99 4.53 1.88 -1.90
C ILE A 99 5.32 2.61 -3.00
N TRP A 100 5.08 3.91 -3.19
CA TRP A 100 5.82 4.75 -4.14
C TRP A 100 7.32 4.77 -3.85
N PHE A 101 7.71 5.04 -2.61
CA PHE A 101 9.11 5.04 -2.17
C PHE A 101 9.73 3.63 -2.21
N GLY A 102 8.96 2.59 -1.89
CA GLY A 102 9.41 1.19 -1.97
C GLY A 102 9.71 0.77 -3.42
N LEU A 103 8.80 1.09 -4.35
CA LEU A 103 9.00 0.85 -5.79
C LEU A 103 10.24 1.57 -6.34
N GLY A 104 10.43 2.84 -5.98
CA GLY A 104 11.60 3.62 -6.36
C GLY A 104 12.93 3.06 -5.84
N GLN A 105 12.92 2.40 -4.67
CA GLN A 105 14.10 1.74 -4.09
C GLN A 105 14.38 0.34 -4.69
N VAL A 106 13.34 -0.40 -5.13
CA VAL A 106 13.45 -1.76 -5.66
C VAL A 106 13.91 -1.78 -7.12
N LYS A 107 13.30 -0.94 -7.96
CA LYS A 107 13.65 -0.75 -9.37
C LYS A 107 13.32 0.69 -9.82
N PRO A 108 14.31 1.58 -9.95
CA PRO A 108 14.07 2.95 -10.41
C PRO A 108 13.45 3.01 -11.82
N ASP A 109 13.72 2.02 -12.67
CA ASP A 109 13.23 1.97 -14.07
C ASP A 109 11.78 1.46 -14.24
N LEU A 110 11.12 1.02 -13.17
CA LEU A 110 9.78 0.41 -13.25
C LEU A 110 8.64 1.42 -13.04
N LEU A 111 8.91 2.59 -12.46
CA LEU A 111 7.90 3.63 -12.28
C LEU A 111 7.63 4.32 -13.62
N PRO A 112 6.40 4.25 -14.17
CA PRO A 112 6.05 5.05 -15.33
C PRO A 112 6.22 6.52 -14.94
N SER A 113 6.97 7.28 -15.75
CA SER A 113 7.08 8.73 -15.60
C SER A 113 5.69 9.33 -15.72
N ILE A 114 5.01 9.57 -14.59
CA ILE A 114 3.61 10.00 -14.60
C ILE A 114 3.57 11.44 -15.13
N PRO A 115 2.97 11.71 -16.29
CA PRO A 115 2.96 13.04 -16.89
C PRO A 115 2.20 14.07 -16.03
N LEU A 116 1.30 13.60 -15.15
CA LEU A 116 0.41 14.44 -14.35
C LEU A 116 1.09 15.09 -13.12
N LEU A 117 2.23 14.54 -12.66
CA LEU A 117 3.01 15.13 -11.56
C LEU A 117 4.12 16.07 -12.05
N HIS A 118 4.32 16.15 -13.37
CA HIS A 118 5.30 17.04 -13.98
C HIS A 118 5.03 18.56 -13.79
N PRO A 119 3.79 19.06 -13.59
CA PRO A 119 3.58 20.47 -13.27
C PRO A 119 3.97 20.83 -11.83
N LEU A 120 3.79 19.93 -10.86
CA LEU A 120 4.10 20.17 -9.45
C LEU A 120 5.57 19.88 -9.10
N LEU A 121 6.23 18.94 -9.80
CA LEU A 121 7.68 18.72 -9.70
C LEU A 121 8.52 19.74 -10.49
N LYS A 122 7.91 20.52 -11.40
CA LYS A 122 8.54 21.70 -12.03
C LYS A 122 8.64 22.91 -11.09
N GLY A 123 8.12 22.81 -9.87
CA GLY A 123 8.25 23.86 -8.87
C GLY A 123 9.72 24.04 -8.50
N SER A 124 10.24 25.26 -8.69
CA SER A 124 11.53 25.73 -8.19
C SER A 124 11.80 25.35 -6.72
N LEU A 125 10.74 25.06 -5.96
CA LEU A 125 10.79 24.61 -4.57
C LEU A 125 11.44 23.23 -4.38
N HIS A 126 11.15 22.21 -5.21
CA HIS A 126 11.78 20.87 -5.04
C HIS A 126 13.27 20.93 -5.36
N ASN A 127 13.63 21.64 -6.43
CA ASN A 127 15.04 21.87 -6.78
C ASN A 127 15.75 22.78 -5.78
N ARG A 128 15.06 23.77 -5.18
CA ARG A 128 15.63 24.62 -4.12
C ARG A 128 15.76 23.89 -2.78
N LEU A 129 14.82 23.02 -2.44
CA LEU A 129 14.89 22.21 -1.22
C LEU A 129 15.94 21.12 -1.36
N SER A 130 16.00 20.44 -2.52
CA SER A 130 17.05 19.49 -2.87
C SER A 130 18.42 20.14 -2.91
N ALA A 131 18.57 21.27 -3.62
CA ALA A 131 19.80 22.05 -3.63
C ALA A 131 20.15 22.61 -2.24
N GLY A 132 19.16 22.98 -1.43
CA GLY A 132 19.32 23.43 -0.05
C GLY A 132 19.80 22.30 0.86
N MET A 133 19.25 21.09 0.73
CA MET A 133 19.69 19.89 1.44
C MET A 133 21.10 19.48 1.03
N VAL A 134 21.42 19.53 -0.27
CA VAL A 134 22.78 19.24 -0.78
C VAL A 134 23.76 20.32 -0.32
N LYS A 135 23.42 21.60 -0.38
CA LYS A 135 24.27 22.72 0.06
C LYS A 135 24.49 22.71 1.57
N LEU A 136 23.48 22.31 2.35
CA LEU A 136 23.59 22.10 3.79
C LEU A 136 24.43 20.86 4.13
N SER A 137 24.28 19.78 3.35
CA SER A 137 25.09 18.56 3.45
C SER A 137 26.58 18.81 3.16
N LEU A 138 26.89 19.80 2.33
CA LEU A 138 28.26 20.22 2.01
C LEU A 138 28.88 21.19 3.02
N HIS A 139 28.11 21.69 4.00
CA HIS A 139 28.65 22.51 5.08
C HIS A 139 29.00 21.66 6.31
N THR A 140 30.30 21.48 6.53
CA THR A 140 30.96 20.72 7.59
C THR A 140 30.89 21.42 8.95
N LYS A 141 29.69 21.72 9.45
CA LYS A 141 29.50 22.27 10.80
C LYS A 141 28.98 21.18 11.75
N TRP A 142 29.41 21.22 13.01
CA TRP A 142 29.09 20.21 14.04
C TRP A 142 27.59 19.97 14.29
N TRP A 143 26.73 20.97 14.03
CA TRP A 143 25.27 20.90 14.15
C TRP A 143 24.52 20.35 12.91
N THR A 144 25.20 20.15 11.77
CA THR A 144 24.57 19.66 10.53
C THR A 144 23.85 18.32 10.72
N PRO A 145 24.39 17.33 11.47
CA PRO A 145 23.68 16.08 11.73
C PRO A 145 22.40 16.28 12.54
N ALA A 146 22.42 17.17 13.53
CA ALA A 146 21.22 17.48 14.32
C ALA A 146 20.11 18.13 13.47
N LEU A 147 20.48 19.02 12.54
CA LEU A 147 19.52 19.70 11.67
C LEU A 147 18.92 18.75 10.61
N LEU A 148 19.74 17.86 10.07
CA LEU A 148 19.28 16.72 9.25
C LEU A 148 18.34 15.80 10.06
N GLY A 149 18.65 15.56 11.32
CA GLY A 149 17.82 14.79 12.24
C GLY A 149 16.45 15.43 12.48
N MET A 150 16.40 16.75 12.67
CA MET A 150 15.15 17.48 12.87
C MET A 150 14.25 17.43 11.63
N THR A 151 14.82 17.66 10.44
CA THR A 151 14.10 17.60 9.17
C THR A 151 13.63 16.18 8.86
N TRP A 152 14.46 15.18 9.14
CA TRP A 152 14.11 13.78 8.97
C TRP A 152 13.04 13.30 9.98
N GLY A 153 13.06 13.82 11.20
CA GLY A 153 12.02 13.56 12.20
C GLY A 153 10.64 14.08 11.81
N LEU A 154 10.53 14.95 10.82
CA LEU A 154 9.24 15.40 10.29
C LEU A 154 8.68 14.46 9.21
N MET A 155 9.43 13.43 8.80
CA MET A 155 8.94 12.46 7.82
C MET A 155 7.78 11.64 8.39
N PRO A 156 6.62 11.62 7.70
CA PRO A 156 5.46 10.88 8.16
C PRO A 156 5.66 9.37 8.01
N CYS A 157 5.40 8.60 9.07
CA CYS A 157 5.31 7.14 9.00
C CYS A 157 4.20 6.58 9.91
N GLY A 158 3.69 5.39 9.57
CA GLY A 158 2.52 4.82 10.26
C GLY A 158 2.70 4.65 11.78
N PHE A 159 3.89 4.23 12.22
CA PHE A 159 4.20 4.10 13.65
C PHE A 159 4.30 5.46 14.36
N LEU A 160 4.84 6.47 13.66
CA LEU A 160 4.89 7.83 14.16
C LEU A 160 3.48 8.41 14.33
N TYR A 161 2.57 8.15 13.39
CA TYR A 161 1.17 8.55 13.51
C TYR A 161 0.47 7.89 14.70
N ALA A 162 0.67 6.59 14.91
CA ALA A 162 0.11 5.91 16.09
C ALA A 162 0.56 6.58 17.40
N ALA A 163 1.85 6.94 17.51
CA ALA A 163 2.38 7.67 18.65
C ALA A 163 1.84 9.11 18.74
N GLN A 164 1.75 9.83 17.62
CA GLN A 164 1.21 11.20 17.57
C GLN A 164 -0.26 11.26 17.97
N ILE A 165 -1.06 10.27 17.61
CA ILE A 165 -2.47 10.23 17.99
C ILE A 165 -2.61 9.90 19.47
N LYS A 166 -1.75 9.02 20.00
CA LYS A 166 -1.68 8.80 21.45
C LYS A 166 -1.25 10.07 22.18
N ALA A 167 -0.32 10.85 21.62
CA ALA A 167 0.08 12.16 22.14
C ALA A 167 -1.08 13.18 22.08
N ALA A 168 -1.85 13.22 20.99
CA ALA A 168 -3.06 14.03 20.87
C ALA A 168 -4.09 13.69 21.96
N ALA A 169 -4.30 12.39 22.21
CA ALA A 169 -5.22 11.89 23.21
C ALA A 169 -4.81 12.23 24.66
N THR A 170 -3.57 12.68 24.90
CA THR A 170 -3.17 13.15 26.22
C THR A 170 -3.79 14.49 26.59
N GLY A 171 -4.23 15.28 25.60
CA GLY A 171 -4.88 16.58 25.81
C GLY A 171 -4.03 17.58 26.60
N ASN A 172 -2.70 17.43 26.63
CA ASN A 172 -1.80 18.30 27.37
C ASN A 172 -0.45 18.42 26.65
N LEU A 173 0.07 19.64 26.55
CA LEU A 173 1.35 19.95 25.90
C LEU A 173 2.52 19.11 26.44
N TRP A 174 2.68 19.04 27.77
CA TRP A 174 3.77 18.32 28.42
C TRP A 174 3.64 16.82 28.25
N HIS A 175 2.42 16.29 28.40
CA HIS A 175 2.19 14.86 28.26
C HIS A 175 2.35 14.39 26.81
N GLY A 176 1.95 15.20 25.83
CA GLY A 176 2.18 14.95 24.41
C GLY A 176 3.67 14.93 24.06
N ALA A 177 4.46 15.88 24.60
CA ALA A 177 5.92 15.92 24.41
C ALA A 177 6.61 14.68 25.00
N ILE A 178 6.28 14.32 26.26
CA ILE A 178 6.85 13.15 26.95
C ILE A 178 6.50 11.84 26.21
N THR A 179 5.27 11.73 25.71
CA THR A 179 4.81 10.57 24.92
C THR A 179 5.66 10.38 23.67
N MET A 180 5.93 11.45 22.93
CA MET A 180 6.75 11.39 21.72
C MET A 180 8.25 11.24 22.00
N LEU A 181 8.73 11.76 23.13
CA LEU A 181 10.09 11.50 23.60
C LEU A 181 10.29 10.02 23.95
N ALA A 182 9.33 9.39 24.63
CA ALA A 182 9.37 7.96 24.93
C ALA A 182 9.39 7.11 23.65
N PHE A 183 8.59 7.47 22.65
CA PHE A 183 8.66 6.87 21.32
C PHE A 183 10.06 7.03 20.69
N GLY A 184 10.60 8.25 20.70
CA GLY A 184 11.93 8.57 20.19
C GLY A 184 13.04 7.75 20.87
N LEU A 185 13.00 7.63 22.20
CA LEU A 185 13.91 6.81 23.00
C LEU A 185 13.84 5.33 22.59
N GLY A 186 12.64 4.80 22.36
CA GLY A 186 12.45 3.44 21.86
C GLY A 186 13.11 3.21 20.50
N THR A 187 13.14 4.22 19.61
CA THR A 187 13.76 4.09 18.28
C THR A 187 15.29 4.20 18.28
N LEU A 188 15.88 4.77 19.33
CA LEU A 188 17.30 5.14 19.38
C LEU A 188 18.25 3.93 19.35
N PRO A 189 18.04 2.84 20.15
CA PRO A 189 18.92 1.67 20.11
C PRO A 189 18.99 1.04 18.71
N THR A 190 17.84 0.94 18.05
CA THR A 190 17.73 0.34 16.72
C THR A 190 18.43 1.21 15.67
N MET A 191 18.22 2.52 15.68
CA MET A 191 18.85 3.42 14.71
C MET A 191 20.36 3.54 14.88
N LEU A 192 20.85 3.59 16.13
CA LEU A 192 22.29 3.56 16.40
C LEU A 192 22.89 2.22 15.95
N GLY A 193 22.23 1.10 16.27
CA GLY A 193 22.65 -0.23 15.84
C GLY A 193 22.77 -0.34 14.31
N VAL A 194 21.83 0.24 13.57
CA VAL A 194 21.87 0.26 12.09
C VAL A 194 22.98 1.17 11.56
N GLY A 195 23.11 2.40 12.07
CA GLY A 195 24.16 3.32 11.61
C GLY A 195 25.56 2.74 11.79
N VAL A 196 25.77 2.11 12.94
CA VAL A 196 27.00 1.38 13.29
C VAL A 196 27.19 0.12 12.42
N SER A 197 26.19 -0.76 12.32
CA SER A 197 26.34 -2.03 11.59
C SER A 197 26.60 -1.78 10.11
N THR A 198 25.93 -0.77 9.53
CA THR A 198 26.09 -0.41 8.13
C THR A 198 27.40 0.33 7.83
N SER A 199 28.11 0.85 8.83
CA SER A 199 29.45 1.43 8.65
C SER A 199 30.54 0.36 8.59
N LEU A 200 30.29 -0.82 9.18
CA LEU A 200 31.17 -1.99 9.13
C LEU A 200 30.99 -2.83 7.85
N MET A 201 29.97 -2.55 7.03
CA MET A 201 29.62 -3.33 5.84
C MET A 201 30.29 -2.80 4.57
N SER A 202 30.69 -3.71 3.66
CA SER A 202 31.22 -3.36 2.34
C SER A 202 30.16 -2.70 1.44
N LYS A 203 30.62 -1.93 0.44
CA LYS A 203 29.75 -1.18 -0.50
C LYS A 203 28.69 -2.05 -1.18
N ASP A 204 29.02 -3.30 -1.54
CA ASP A 204 28.10 -4.22 -2.20
C ASP A 204 26.96 -4.71 -1.29
N ARG A 205 27.28 -5.06 -0.03
CA ARG A 205 26.26 -5.47 0.94
C ARG A 205 25.34 -4.32 1.34
N ARG A 206 25.85 -3.09 1.32
CA ARG A 206 25.08 -1.86 1.55
C ARG A 206 24.07 -1.58 0.43
N SER A 207 24.47 -1.80 -0.83
CA SER A 207 23.58 -1.73 -2.01
C SER A 207 22.45 -2.78 -1.96
N GLN A 208 22.78 -4.01 -1.58
CA GLN A 208 21.80 -5.08 -1.39
C GLN A 208 20.82 -4.75 -0.25
N LEU A 209 21.31 -4.17 0.84
CA LEU A 209 20.50 -3.74 1.97
C LEU A 209 19.51 -2.64 1.58
N PHE A 210 19.93 -1.69 0.74
CA PHE A 210 19.06 -0.64 0.19
C PHE A 210 17.89 -1.24 -0.61
N ARG A 211 18.18 -2.20 -1.49
CA ARG A 211 17.15 -2.90 -2.28
C ARG A 211 16.23 -3.74 -1.41
N LEU A 212 16.76 -4.40 -0.38
CA LEU A 212 15.97 -5.18 0.58
C LEU A 212 15.07 -4.27 1.42
N GLY A 213 15.57 -3.11 1.85
CA GLY A 213 14.82 -2.07 2.55
C GLY A 213 13.64 -1.52 1.74
N GLY A 214 13.83 -1.37 0.42
CA GLY A 214 12.76 -1.05 -0.52
C GLY A 214 11.63 -2.10 -0.56
N TRP A 215 11.98 -3.39 -0.60
CA TRP A 215 10.99 -4.49 -0.53
C TRP A 215 10.23 -4.50 0.80
N VAL A 216 10.94 -4.32 1.92
CA VAL A 216 10.32 -4.24 3.25
C VAL A 216 9.38 -3.04 3.34
N THR A 217 9.78 -1.89 2.81
CA THR A 217 8.95 -0.67 2.79
C THR A 217 7.70 -0.85 1.92
N LEU A 218 7.83 -1.53 0.77
CA LEU A 218 6.71 -1.87 -0.10
C LEU A 218 5.73 -2.82 0.59
N ILE A 219 6.24 -3.86 1.27
CA ILE A 219 5.43 -4.81 2.05
C ILE A 219 4.72 -4.09 3.20
N ILE A 220 5.41 -3.21 3.94
CA ILE A 220 4.81 -2.43 5.02
C ILE A 220 3.75 -1.45 4.49
N GLY A 221 4.00 -0.80 3.36
CA GLY A 221 3.02 0.07 2.70
C GLY A 221 1.77 -0.72 2.28
N ALA A 222 1.96 -1.89 1.68
CA ALA A 222 0.88 -2.81 1.35
C ALA A 222 0.11 -3.26 2.60
N ILE A 223 0.79 -3.71 3.66
CA ILE A 223 0.17 -4.11 4.93
C ILE A 223 -0.56 -2.95 5.60
N THR A 224 -0.02 -1.73 5.54
CA THR A 224 -0.66 -0.53 6.12
C THR A 224 -1.96 -0.20 5.40
N LEU A 225 -1.98 -0.32 4.07
CA LEU A 225 -3.23 -0.25 3.32
C LEU A 225 -4.16 -1.39 3.74
N LEU A 226 -3.66 -2.64 3.80
CA LEU A 226 -4.43 -3.85 4.12
C LEU A 226 -5.06 -3.82 5.51
N ARG A 227 -4.42 -3.17 6.48
CA ARG A 227 -4.84 -3.12 7.89
C ARG A 227 -5.78 -1.95 8.22
N THR A 228 -6.05 -1.03 7.29
CA THR A 228 -6.99 0.09 7.54
C THR A 228 -8.48 -0.34 7.54
N GLY A 229 -8.73 -1.64 7.76
CA GLY A 229 -9.69 -2.13 8.76
C GLY A 229 -11.10 -2.35 8.27
N ASP A 230 -11.88 -1.27 8.16
CA ASP A 230 -13.32 -1.40 7.89
C ASP A 230 -13.67 -1.19 6.41
N THR A 231 -12.72 -0.71 5.60
CA THR A 231 -12.95 -0.37 4.18
C THR A 231 -12.16 -1.24 3.21
N MET A 232 -11.18 -2.00 3.71
CA MET A 232 -10.33 -2.90 2.91
C MET A 232 -11.10 -4.12 2.38
N VAL A 233 -12.17 -4.50 3.07
CA VAL A 233 -13.14 -5.49 2.63
C VAL A 233 -13.67 -5.14 1.25
N ASP A 234 -14.20 -3.91 1.13
CA ASP A 234 -14.82 -3.45 -0.09
C ASP A 234 -13.74 -3.21 -1.15
N TYR A 235 -12.65 -2.53 -0.83
CA TYR A 235 -11.64 -2.20 -1.84
C TYR A 235 -10.89 -3.41 -2.40
N SER A 236 -10.61 -4.45 -1.60
CA SER A 236 -9.98 -5.67 -2.11
C SER A 236 -10.90 -6.43 -3.07
N GLY A 237 -12.19 -6.52 -2.77
CA GLY A 237 -13.21 -7.09 -3.66
C GLY A 237 -13.39 -6.28 -4.95
N HIS A 238 -13.55 -4.95 -4.84
CA HIS A 238 -13.68 -4.06 -6.01
C HIS A 238 -12.40 -4.03 -6.86
N ALA A 239 -11.22 -3.99 -6.24
CA ALA A 239 -9.94 -4.02 -6.96
C ALA A 239 -9.73 -5.36 -7.66
N ALA A 240 -10.11 -6.48 -7.04
CA ALA A 240 -10.08 -7.80 -7.67
C ALA A 240 -10.99 -7.85 -8.90
N LEU A 241 -12.23 -7.34 -8.79
CA LEU A 241 -13.18 -7.27 -9.88
C LEU A 241 -12.67 -6.39 -11.03
N ILE A 242 -12.13 -5.20 -10.73
CA ILE A 242 -11.56 -4.29 -11.74
C ILE A 242 -10.36 -4.95 -12.44
N CYS A 243 -9.47 -5.61 -11.69
CA CYS A 243 -8.33 -6.32 -12.26
C CYS A 243 -8.78 -7.46 -13.20
N LEU A 244 -9.83 -8.21 -12.81
CA LEU A 244 -10.43 -9.26 -13.62
C LEU A 244 -11.05 -8.69 -14.91
N ILE A 245 -11.82 -7.61 -14.81
CA ILE A 245 -12.41 -6.89 -15.95
C ILE A 245 -11.33 -6.41 -16.92
N LEU A 246 -10.29 -5.73 -16.43
CA LEU A 246 -9.18 -5.24 -17.25
C LEU A 246 -8.42 -6.39 -17.91
N ALA A 247 -8.20 -7.51 -17.21
CA ALA A 247 -7.55 -8.69 -17.78
C ALA A 247 -8.38 -9.32 -18.92
N LEU A 248 -9.71 -9.32 -18.81
CA LEU A 248 -10.61 -9.87 -19.82
C LEU A 248 -10.77 -8.96 -21.05
N ILE A 249 -10.75 -7.63 -20.86
CA ILE A 249 -10.88 -6.61 -21.91
C ILE A 249 -9.55 -6.33 -22.64
N ALA A 250 -8.41 -6.61 -22.00
CA ALA A 250 -7.08 -6.25 -22.52
C ALA A 250 -6.88 -6.66 -23.99
N ARG A 251 -7.29 -7.87 -24.37
CA ARG A 251 -7.08 -8.40 -25.72
C ARG A 251 -7.99 -7.76 -26.79
N PRO A 252 -9.33 -7.74 -26.63
CA PRO A 252 -10.20 -7.12 -27.63
C PRO A 252 -9.94 -5.63 -27.84
N ILE A 253 -9.48 -4.90 -26.82
CA ILE A 253 -9.22 -3.45 -26.91
C ILE A 253 -7.75 -3.12 -27.25
N SER A 254 -6.90 -4.11 -27.50
CA SER A 254 -5.46 -3.89 -27.63
C SER A 254 -5.03 -2.94 -28.75
N ASN A 255 -5.86 -2.79 -29.80
CA ASN A 255 -5.60 -1.84 -30.88
C ASN A 255 -5.86 -0.37 -30.49
N LEU A 256 -6.72 -0.13 -29.51
CA LEU A 256 -7.05 1.20 -28.98
C LEU A 256 -6.22 1.56 -27.74
N TRP A 257 -5.94 0.56 -26.90
CA TRP A 257 -5.21 0.75 -25.64
C TRP A 257 -4.27 -0.43 -25.36
N THR A 258 -2.96 -0.19 -25.52
CA THR A 258 -1.92 -1.23 -25.44
C THR A 258 -1.45 -1.53 -24.02
N SER A 259 -1.61 -0.61 -23.06
CA SER A 259 -1.10 -0.75 -21.68
C SER A 259 -1.67 -1.97 -20.93
N PRO A 260 -3.00 -2.26 -20.96
CA PRO A 260 -3.56 -3.43 -20.27
C PRO A 260 -3.04 -4.77 -20.82
N MET A 261 -2.66 -4.83 -22.10
CA MET A 261 -2.08 -6.04 -22.70
C MET A 261 -0.70 -6.36 -22.16
N ARG A 262 0.14 -5.33 -21.93
CA ARG A 262 1.48 -5.50 -21.37
C ARG A 262 1.45 -6.14 -19.98
N TYR A 263 0.41 -5.86 -19.20
CA TYR A 263 0.26 -6.31 -17.82
C TYR A 263 -0.86 -7.34 -17.62
N ARG A 264 -1.42 -7.93 -18.69
CA ARG A 264 -2.60 -8.81 -18.60
C ARG A 264 -2.42 -9.98 -17.62
N ARG A 265 -1.24 -10.61 -17.61
CA ARG A 265 -0.93 -11.72 -16.69
C ARG A 265 -0.88 -11.24 -15.24
N ALA A 266 -0.25 -10.09 -14.99
CA ALA A 266 -0.18 -9.49 -13.66
C ALA A 266 -1.56 -9.06 -13.15
N LEU A 267 -2.41 -8.50 -14.02
CA LEU A 267 -3.80 -8.15 -13.70
C LEU A 267 -4.62 -9.40 -13.33
N GLY A 268 -4.51 -10.49 -14.09
CA GLY A 268 -5.23 -11.74 -13.79
C GLY A 268 -4.79 -12.43 -12.49
N VAL A 269 -3.48 -12.53 -12.25
CA VAL A 269 -2.94 -13.08 -10.99
C VAL A 269 -3.25 -12.15 -9.82
N GLY A 270 -3.13 -10.84 -10.02
CA GLY A 270 -3.49 -9.82 -9.03
C GLY A 270 -4.96 -9.91 -8.62
N ALA A 271 -5.87 -10.11 -9.59
CA ALA A 271 -7.28 -10.33 -9.30
C ALA A 271 -7.50 -11.54 -8.38
N PHE A 272 -6.86 -12.68 -8.66
CA PHE A 272 -6.96 -13.88 -7.83
C PHE A 272 -6.41 -13.67 -6.41
N VAL A 273 -5.23 -13.06 -6.28
CA VAL A 273 -4.62 -12.79 -4.97
C VAL A 273 -5.49 -11.83 -4.15
N LEU A 274 -5.99 -10.76 -4.77
CA LEU A 274 -6.87 -9.79 -4.11
C LEU A 274 -8.20 -10.44 -3.69
N SER A 275 -8.79 -11.30 -4.52
CA SER A 275 -9.97 -12.08 -4.14
C SER A 275 -9.69 -13.02 -2.96
N GLY A 276 -8.52 -13.68 -2.93
CA GLY A 276 -8.13 -14.53 -1.79
C GLY A 276 -7.96 -13.74 -0.50
N VAL A 277 -7.32 -12.57 -0.56
CA VAL A 277 -7.21 -11.65 0.59
C VAL A 277 -8.58 -11.18 1.06
N HIS A 278 -9.46 -10.79 0.13
CA HIS A 278 -10.85 -10.42 0.42
C HIS A 278 -11.59 -11.56 1.14
N THR A 279 -11.49 -12.79 0.63
CA THR A 279 -12.14 -13.97 1.23
C THR A 279 -11.61 -14.28 2.62
N ILE A 280 -10.29 -14.28 2.83
CA ILE A 280 -9.70 -14.54 4.15
C ILE A 280 -10.16 -13.49 5.16
N HIS A 281 -10.13 -12.22 4.78
CA HIS A 281 -10.58 -11.13 5.64
C HIS A 281 -12.08 -11.21 5.94
N MET A 282 -12.91 -11.70 5.01
CA MET A 282 -14.34 -11.95 5.23
C MET A 282 -14.62 -13.14 6.12
N ILE A 283 -13.87 -14.22 6.01
CA ILE A 283 -13.99 -15.36 6.92
C ILE A 283 -13.61 -14.93 8.35
N GLU A 284 -12.56 -14.12 8.50
CA GLU A 284 -12.15 -13.62 9.81
C GLU A 284 -13.16 -12.63 10.39
N HIS A 285 -13.60 -11.63 9.61
CA HIS A 285 -14.46 -10.55 10.11
C HIS A 285 -15.94 -10.95 10.26
N SER A 286 -16.48 -11.79 9.36
CA SER A 286 -17.91 -12.13 9.35
C SER A 286 -18.22 -13.47 9.99
N LEU A 287 -17.29 -14.42 9.95
CA LEU A 287 -17.52 -15.77 10.49
C LEU A 287 -16.65 -16.05 11.72
N GLU A 288 -15.65 -15.23 12.04
CA GLU A 288 -14.65 -15.52 13.09
C GLU A 288 -14.05 -16.93 12.96
N TRP A 289 -13.88 -17.40 11.72
CA TRP A 289 -13.47 -18.78 11.40
C TRP A 289 -14.45 -19.89 11.86
N ASN A 290 -15.64 -19.53 12.33
CA ASN A 290 -16.72 -20.45 12.68
C ASN A 290 -17.66 -20.69 11.49
N PHE A 291 -17.37 -21.72 10.71
CA PHE A 291 -18.17 -22.08 9.52
C PHE A 291 -19.59 -22.54 9.84
N ALA A 292 -19.91 -22.94 11.09
CA ALA A 292 -21.28 -23.26 11.45
C ALA A 292 -22.18 -22.02 11.37
N ALA A 293 -21.63 -20.82 11.60
CA ALA A 293 -22.34 -19.54 11.49
C ALA A 293 -22.93 -19.30 10.08
N PHE A 294 -22.35 -19.89 9.04
CA PHE A 294 -22.84 -19.75 7.67
C PHE A 294 -24.29 -20.24 7.52
N TRP A 295 -24.67 -21.31 8.21
CA TRP A 295 -26.02 -21.89 8.11
C TRP A 295 -27.08 -21.01 8.77
N PHE A 296 -26.67 -20.09 9.64
CA PHE A 296 -27.55 -19.14 10.31
C PHE A 296 -27.74 -17.83 9.53
N LEU A 297 -26.96 -17.60 8.47
CA LEU A 297 -27.11 -16.43 7.61
C LEU A 297 -28.37 -16.53 6.72
N PRO A 298 -29.02 -15.40 6.40
CA PRO A 298 -30.12 -15.39 5.45
C PRO A 298 -29.74 -16.02 4.10
N PRO A 299 -30.69 -16.70 3.40
CA PRO A 299 -30.39 -17.43 2.17
C PRO A 299 -29.73 -16.58 1.08
N GLU A 300 -30.10 -15.31 0.96
CA GLU A 300 -29.51 -14.35 0.01
C GLU A 300 -27.98 -14.17 0.19
N PHE A 301 -27.51 -14.07 1.43
CA PHE A 301 -26.08 -13.99 1.72
C PHE A 301 -25.37 -15.33 1.51
N GLN A 302 -26.05 -16.45 1.80
CA GLN A 302 -25.52 -17.79 1.51
C GLN A 302 -25.27 -17.98 0.02
N TRP A 303 -26.24 -17.61 -0.83
CA TRP A 303 -26.10 -17.66 -2.28
C TRP A 303 -25.02 -16.69 -2.79
N GLY A 304 -24.95 -15.48 -2.24
CA GLY A 304 -23.90 -14.52 -2.54
C GLY A 304 -22.50 -15.06 -2.23
N MET A 305 -22.28 -15.57 -1.02
CA MET A 305 -20.99 -16.16 -0.62
C MET A 305 -20.65 -17.39 -1.45
N GLY A 306 -21.63 -18.25 -1.72
CA GLY A 306 -21.47 -19.41 -2.58
C GLY A 306 -21.01 -19.04 -3.99
N ALA A 307 -21.63 -18.02 -4.61
CA ALA A 307 -21.22 -17.51 -5.91
C ALA A 307 -19.77 -16.99 -5.90
N GLY A 308 -19.38 -16.27 -4.85
CA GLY A 308 -18.00 -15.78 -4.67
C GLY A 308 -16.98 -16.90 -4.53
N ALA A 309 -17.31 -17.93 -3.73
CA ALA A 309 -16.46 -19.10 -3.55
C ALA A 309 -16.26 -19.88 -4.86
N VAL A 310 -17.33 -20.12 -5.61
CA VAL A 310 -17.26 -20.79 -6.92
C VAL A 310 -16.45 -19.95 -7.91
N ALA A 311 -16.62 -18.62 -7.93
CA ALA A 311 -15.82 -17.74 -8.78
C ALA A 311 -14.32 -17.84 -8.47
N LEU A 312 -13.95 -17.86 -7.19
CA LEU A 312 -12.56 -18.00 -6.76
C LEU A 312 -11.95 -19.34 -7.20
N VAL A 313 -12.71 -20.43 -7.07
CA VAL A 313 -12.30 -21.78 -7.53
C VAL A 313 -12.10 -21.79 -9.04
N LEU A 314 -12.98 -21.16 -9.83
CA LEU A 314 -12.84 -21.08 -11.29
C LEU A 314 -11.62 -20.25 -11.73
N MET A 315 -11.19 -19.27 -10.93
CA MET A 315 -10.01 -18.46 -11.20
C MET A 315 -8.69 -19.15 -10.84
N MET A 316 -8.71 -20.08 -9.88
CA MET A 316 -7.52 -20.74 -9.36
C MET A 316 -6.68 -21.45 -10.44
N PRO A 317 -7.25 -22.26 -11.36
CA PRO A 317 -6.47 -22.90 -12.42
C PRO A 317 -5.74 -21.90 -13.32
N ALA A 318 -6.36 -20.76 -13.65
CA ALA A 318 -5.74 -19.73 -14.48
C ALA A 318 -4.58 -19.02 -13.75
N ALA A 319 -4.72 -18.80 -12.44
CA ALA A 319 -3.67 -18.24 -11.59
C ALA A 319 -2.48 -19.21 -11.45
N CYS A 320 -2.75 -20.47 -11.09
CA CYS A 320 -1.70 -21.50 -10.91
C CYS A 320 -0.94 -21.83 -12.20
N THR A 321 -1.58 -21.70 -13.37
CA THR A 321 -0.96 -21.98 -14.69
C THR A 321 -0.36 -20.74 -15.36
N SER A 322 -0.15 -19.65 -14.61
CA SER A 322 0.43 -18.41 -15.12
C SER A 322 1.96 -18.42 -15.29
N PHE A 323 2.64 -19.53 -14.99
CA PHE A 323 4.08 -19.71 -15.22
C PHE A 323 4.39 -20.02 -16.69
N ASP A 324 5.51 -19.51 -17.20
CA ASP A 324 5.92 -19.69 -18.60
C ASP A 324 6.15 -21.16 -18.98
N PHE A 325 6.61 -21.97 -18.02
CA PHE A 325 6.78 -23.41 -18.18
C PHE A 325 5.44 -24.14 -18.40
N LEU A 326 4.46 -23.87 -17.53
CA LEU A 326 3.14 -24.51 -17.61
C LEU A 326 2.36 -24.03 -18.82
N GLN A 327 2.50 -22.77 -19.23
CA GLN A 327 1.90 -22.26 -20.46
C GLN A 327 2.39 -23.03 -21.71
N LYS A 328 3.68 -23.33 -21.79
CA LYS A 328 4.25 -24.10 -22.90
C LYS A 328 3.81 -25.56 -22.87
N SER A 329 3.73 -26.17 -21.68
CA SER A 329 3.33 -27.57 -21.49
C SER A 329 1.84 -27.81 -21.80
N LEU A 330 0.95 -26.90 -21.38
CA LEU A 330 -0.50 -27.07 -21.52
C LEU A 330 -1.06 -26.78 -22.93
N GLY A 331 -0.30 -26.06 -23.77
CA GLY A 331 -0.67 -25.79 -25.16
C GLY A 331 -2.12 -25.30 -25.34
N LYS A 332 -2.94 -26.08 -26.08
CA LYS A 332 -4.35 -25.75 -26.36
C LYS A 332 -5.24 -25.73 -25.11
N HIS A 333 -4.97 -26.59 -24.12
CA HIS A 333 -5.73 -26.65 -22.86
C HIS A 333 -5.53 -25.40 -22.00
N TRP A 334 -4.39 -24.72 -22.13
CA TRP A 334 -4.15 -23.44 -21.46
C TRP A 334 -5.22 -22.40 -21.83
N ARG A 335 -5.68 -22.40 -23.09
CA ARG A 335 -6.75 -21.49 -23.52
C ARG A 335 -8.10 -21.83 -22.89
N GLN A 336 -8.42 -23.12 -22.75
CA GLN A 336 -9.65 -23.58 -22.10
C GLN A 336 -9.67 -23.21 -20.61
N ILE A 337 -8.53 -23.33 -19.93
CA ILE A 337 -8.38 -22.93 -18.53
C ILE A 337 -8.64 -21.43 -18.34
N HIS A 338 -8.09 -20.58 -19.21
CA HIS A 338 -8.34 -19.12 -19.17
C HIS A 338 -9.76 -18.71 -19.59
N LEU A 339 -10.55 -19.61 -20.20
CA LEU A 339 -11.96 -19.34 -20.49
C LEU A 339 -12.82 -19.44 -19.23
N LEU A 340 -12.39 -20.16 -18.19
CA LEU A 340 -13.09 -20.24 -16.90
C LEU A 340 -13.16 -18.89 -16.17
N SER A 341 -12.30 -17.93 -16.51
CA SER A 341 -12.37 -16.56 -15.98
C SER A 341 -13.62 -15.79 -16.44
N VAL A 342 -14.30 -16.24 -17.50
CA VAL A 342 -15.56 -15.63 -17.97
C VAL A 342 -16.75 -15.96 -17.05
N PRO A 343 -17.07 -17.24 -16.77
CA PRO A 343 -18.09 -17.56 -15.77
C PRO A 343 -17.69 -17.07 -14.38
N ALA A 344 -16.38 -16.99 -14.05
CA ALA A 344 -15.93 -16.38 -12.80
C ALA A 344 -16.35 -14.90 -12.69
N LEU A 345 -16.20 -14.09 -13.74
CA LEU A 345 -16.64 -12.69 -13.73
C LEU A 345 -18.15 -12.57 -13.46
N LEU A 346 -18.96 -13.41 -14.12
CA LEU A 346 -20.41 -13.43 -13.91
C LEU A 346 -20.77 -13.76 -12.46
N LEU A 347 -20.15 -14.80 -11.90
CA LEU A 347 -20.38 -15.20 -10.51
C LEU A 347 -19.87 -14.15 -9.51
N SER A 348 -18.74 -13.49 -9.77
CA SER A 348 -18.25 -12.38 -8.96
C SER A 348 -19.18 -11.17 -9.00
N ALA A 349 -19.78 -10.86 -10.15
CA ALA A 349 -20.77 -9.80 -10.28
C ALA A 349 -22.06 -10.14 -9.51
N ILE A 350 -22.55 -11.38 -9.62
CA ILE A 350 -23.70 -11.87 -8.85
C ILE A 350 -23.42 -11.80 -7.35
N HIS A 351 -22.25 -12.26 -6.90
CA HIS A 351 -21.78 -12.16 -5.53
C HIS A 351 -21.81 -10.71 -5.02
N ALA A 352 -21.25 -9.77 -5.78
CA ALA A 352 -21.21 -8.36 -5.41
C ALA A 352 -22.62 -7.72 -5.34
N VAL A 353 -23.54 -8.11 -6.21
CA VAL A 353 -24.93 -7.60 -6.20
C VAL A 353 -25.73 -8.19 -5.04
N LEU A 354 -25.58 -9.48 -4.75
CA LEU A 354 -26.33 -10.16 -3.69
C LEU A 354 -25.88 -9.73 -2.30
N ILE A 355 -24.58 -9.49 -2.10
CA ILE A 355 -24.02 -9.09 -0.80
C ILE A 355 -24.06 -7.57 -0.60
N GLY A 356 -24.03 -6.79 -1.69
CA GLY A 356 -24.06 -5.32 -1.66
C GLY A 356 -22.68 -4.69 -1.47
N SER A 357 -22.48 -3.48 -2.02
CA SER A 357 -21.20 -2.76 -1.99
C SER A 357 -20.94 -1.95 -0.71
N HIS A 358 -21.87 -1.96 0.24
CA HIS A 358 -21.73 -1.27 1.52
C HIS A 358 -22.39 -2.15 2.58
N TYR A 359 -21.60 -2.77 3.45
CA TYR A 359 -22.03 -3.69 4.50
C TYR A 359 -22.81 -2.98 5.63
N LEU A 360 -23.99 -2.46 5.32
CA LEU A 360 -25.10 -2.30 6.27
C LEU A 360 -26.31 -2.99 5.67
N GLY A 361 -26.59 -4.16 6.23
CA GLY A 361 -27.71 -5.02 5.88
C GLY A 361 -29.00 -4.25 5.71
N ALA A 362 -29.45 -4.21 4.46
CA ALA A 362 -30.76 -4.65 4.03
C ALA A 362 -30.81 -4.45 2.52
N LEU A 363 -31.72 -5.17 1.88
CA LEU A 363 -32.48 -4.73 0.70
C LEU A 363 -33.17 -3.35 0.93
N ARG A 364 -32.54 -2.38 1.59
CA ARG A 364 -32.93 -0.99 1.46
C ARG A 364 -32.58 -0.59 0.04
N LEU A 365 -33.61 -0.58 -0.79
CA LEU A 365 -33.65 -0.02 -2.15
C LEU A 365 -33.39 1.49 -2.13
N THR A 366 -32.27 1.93 -1.54
CA THR A 366 -31.75 3.27 -1.72
C THR A 366 -31.35 3.43 -3.19
N TRP A 367 -31.53 4.64 -3.72
CA TRP A 367 -31.25 4.93 -5.13
C TRP A 367 -29.79 4.66 -5.51
N GLU A 368 -28.87 4.85 -4.57
CA GLU A 368 -27.42 4.64 -4.77
C GLU A 368 -27.07 3.17 -5.01
N ASN A 369 -27.62 2.25 -4.21
CA ASN A 369 -27.36 0.81 -4.35
C ASN A 369 -27.95 0.24 -5.64
N LYS A 370 -29.14 0.71 -6.03
CA LYS A 370 -29.74 0.36 -7.34
C LYS A 370 -28.86 0.81 -8.49
N LEU A 371 -28.35 2.03 -8.43
CA LEU A 371 -27.51 2.60 -9.47
C LEU A 371 -26.18 1.86 -9.56
N ALA A 372 -25.54 1.54 -8.42
CA ALA A 372 -24.29 0.78 -8.38
C ALA A 372 -24.46 -0.64 -8.95
N ALA A 373 -25.52 -1.37 -8.56
CA ALA A 373 -25.82 -2.70 -9.09
C ALA A 373 -26.12 -2.66 -10.60
N LEU A 374 -26.88 -1.66 -11.06
CA LEU A 374 -27.19 -1.47 -12.48
C LEU A 374 -25.92 -1.14 -13.29
N LEU A 375 -25.06 -0.26 -12.79
CA LEU A 375 -23.77 0.04 -13.42
C LEU A 375 -22.87 -1.19 -13.51
N LEU A 376 -22.77 -1.98 -12.43
CA LEU A 376 -21.99 -3.22 -12.42
C LEU A 376 -22.55 -4.24 -13.44
N GLY A 377 -23.87 -4.36 -13.53
CA GLY A 377 -24.54 -5.18 -14.54
C GLY A 377 -24.22 -4.73 -15.96
N ILE A 378 -24.30 -3.42 -16.23
CA ILE A 378 -23.94 -2.84 -17.54
C ILE A 378 -22.47 -3.09 -17.86
N ILE A 379 -21.55 -2.85 -16.93
CA ILE A 379 -20.11 -3.07 -17.14
C ILE A 379 -19.84 -4.55 -17.47
N THR A 380 -20.44 -5.47 -16.72
CA THR A 380 -20.28 -6.91 -16.94
C THR A 380 -20.82 -7.32 -18.32
N LEU A 381 -21.99 -6.82 -18.71
CA LEU A 381 -22.57 -7.05 -20.04
C LEU A 381 -21.67 -6.48 -21.15
N CYS A 382 -21.16 -5.26 -20.98
CA CYS A 382 -20.23 -4.63 -21.91
C CYS A 382 -18.95 -5.46 -22.08
N VAL A 383 -18.36 -5.99 -21.00
CA VAL A 383 -17.19 -6.88 -21.06
C VAL A 383 -17.49 -8.12 -21.91
N LEU A 384 -18.65 -8.74 -21.71
CA LEU A 384 -19.06 -9.93 -22.45
C LEU A 384 -19.31 -9.63 -23.94
N LEU A 385 -19.95 -8.49 -24.24
CA LEU A 385 -20.18 -8.03 -25.61
C LEU A 385 -18.86 -7.73 -26.33
N VAL A 386 -17.94 -6.99 -25.68
CA VAL A 386 -16.61 -6.68 -26.22
C VAL A 386 -15.78 -7.94 -26.45
N ARG A 387 -16.05 -9.04 -25.74
CA ARG A 387 -15.38 -10.33 -25.97
C ARG A 387 -16.04 -11.17 -27.07
N SER A 388 -17.32 -10.92 -27.38
CA SER A 388 -18.06 -11.65 -28.40
C SER A 388 -17.66 -11.22 -29.80
N HIS A 389 -17.24 -12.17 -30.63
CA HIS A 389 -16.91 -11.92 -32.04
C HIS A 389 -18.10 -11.33 -32.81
N TYR A 390 -19.32 -11.74 -32.47
CA TYR A 390 -20.55 -11.28 -33.09
C TYR A 390 -20.78 -9.76 -32.94
N PHE A 391 -20.33 -9.17 -31.84
CA PHE A 391 -20.44 -7.73 -31.62
C PHE A 391 -19.54 -6.93 -32.56
N TRP A 392 -18.32 -7.42 -32.78
CA TRP A 392 -17.34 -6.78 -33.65
C TRP A 392 -17.60 -7.01 -35.14
N SER A 393 -18.25 -8.11 -35.51
CA SER A 393 -18.65 -8.36 -36.91
C SER A 393 -19.87 -7.55 -37.32
N LYS A 394 -20.75 -7.20 -36.36
CA LYS A 394 -21.97 -6.41 -36.61
C LYS A 394 -21.74 -4.91 -36.48
N SER A 395 -20.78 -4.49 -35.66
CA SER A 395 -20.30 -3.11 -35.61
C SER A 395 -19.27 -2.91 -36.73
N SER A 396 -19.30 -1.80 -37.46
CA SER A 396 -18.37 -1.48 -38.57
C SER A 396 -16.88 -1.31 -38.17
N ILE A 397 -16.48 -1.85 -37.02
CA ILE A 397 -15.24 -1.63 -36.29
C ILE A 397 -14.37 -2.90 -36.25
N GLU A 398 -14.62 -3.87 -37.14
CA GLU A 398 -13.92 -5.17 -37.19
C GLU A 398 -12.39 -5.02 -37.26
N LYS A 399 -11.89 -3.94 -37.87
CA LYS A 399 -10.45 -3.59 -37.95
C LYS A 399 -9.78 -3.37 -36.58
N LEU A 400 -10.54 -3.10 -35.52
CA LEU A 400 -10.00 -2.87 -34.16
C LEU A 400 -9.97 -4.15 -33.30
N TYR A 401 -10.62 -5.24 -33.74
CA TYR A 401 -10.62 -6.51 -33.01
C TYR A 401 -9.36 -7.33 -33.31
N VAL A 402 -8.68 -7.81 -32.27
CA VAL A 402 -7.54 -8.73 -32.43
C VAL A 402 -7.99 -10.16 -32.14
N PRO A 403 -8.18 -11.00 -33.17
CA PRO A 403 -8.61 -12.37 -32.99
C PRO A 403 -7.55 -13.20 -32.24
N PRO A 404 -7.98 -14.28 -31.57
CA PRO A 404 -7.05 -15.11 -30.84
C PRO A 404 -6.13 -15.89 -31.78
N LYS A 405 -4.84 -15.54 -31.82
CA LYS A 405 -3.78 -16.33 -32.49
C LYS A 405 -3.87 -17.80 -32.10
N ASN A 406 -3.97 -18.70 -33.07
CA ASN A 406 -3.93 -20.13 -32.83
C ASN A 406 -2.50 -20.52 -32.42
N ILE A 407 -2.38 -21.41 -31.43
CA ILE A 407 -1.10 -21.82 -30.83
C ILE A 407 -0.22 -22.60 -31.84
N GLY A 408 -0.74 -22.91 -33.03
CA GLY A 408 -0.02 -23.55 -34.14
C GLY A 408 0.64 -22.60 -35.15
N ASP A 409 0.44 -21.28 -35.05
CA ASP A 409 1.04 -20.30 -35.99
C ASP A 409 2.37 -19.71 -35.45
N ARG A 410 3.25 -20.57 -34.92
CA ARG A 410 4.65 -20.21 -34.62
C ARG A 410 5.61 -21.10 -35.37
#